data_AF-A0A946AKI3-F1
#
_entry.id   AF-A0A946AKI3-F1
#
_cell.length_a   1.000
_cell.length_b   1.000
_cell.length_c   1.000
_cell.angle_alpha   90.00
_cell.angle_beta   90.00
_cell.angle_gamma   90.00
#
_symmetry.space_group_name_H-M   'P 1'
#
loop_
_entity.id
_entity.type
_entity.pdbx_description
1 polymer ?
#
loop_
_entity_poly.entity_id
_entity_poly.type
_entity_poly.pdbx_seq_one_letter_code
_entity_poly.pdbx_strand_id
1 'polypeptide(L)'
;MSTIENANKFFDACETGKGWDGCKDYVAENASFECQAAPLADVGTVEAYCEWMAGFANVTAPGCRYDLHTSGFDADNNTAFFFATFIGTHSGDGGPVPP
;
A
#
# COMPACT_ATOMS: atom_id res chain seq x y z
N MET A 1 9.32 14.31 -12.47
CA MET A 1 9.10 13.89 -11.07
C MET A 1 10.38 13.22 -10.61
N SER A 2 10.92 13.58 -9.46
CA SER A 2 12.06 12.85 -8.89
C SER A 2 11.63 11.44 -8.47
N THR A 3 12.58 10.53 -8.29
CA THR A 3 12.31 9.15 -7.85
C THR A 3 11.60 9.11 -6.51
N ILE A 4 12.01 9.95 -5.55
CA ILE A 4 11.36 10.04 -4.23
C ILE A 4 9.98 10.68 -4.30
N GLU A 5 9.75 11.66 -5.19
CA GLU A 5 8.41 12.21 -5.40
C GLU A 5 7.44 11.16 -5.97
N ASN A 6 7.90 10.32 -6.91
CA ASN A 6 7.10 9.22 -7.46
C ASN A 6 6.76 8.20 -6.38
N ALA A 7 7.76 7.79 -5.59
CA ALA A 7 7.58 6.85 -4.49
C ALA A 7 6.60 7.39 -3.42
N ASN A 8 6.70 8.67 -3.05
CA ASN A 8 5.79 9.29 -2.08
C ASN A 8 4.34 9.28 -2.58
N LYS A 9 4.11 9.56 -3.87
CA LYS A 9 2.77 9.55 -4.45
C LYS A 9 2.20 8.13 -4.55
N PHE A 10 3.02 7.15 -4.90
CA PHE A 10 2.64 5.75 -4.86
C PHE A 10 2.24 5.31 -3.46
N PHE A 11 3.08 5.58 -2.46
CA PHE A 11 2.80 5.25 -1.06
C PHE A 11 1.47 5.84 -0.59
N ASP A 12 1.25 7.14 -0.80
CA ASP A 12 -0.01 7.79 -0.44
C ASP A 12 -1.21 7.15 -1.15
N ALA A 13 -1.12 6.94 -2.47
CA ALA A 13 -2.22 6.37 -3.24
C ALA A 13 -2.58 4.94 -2.80
N CYS A 14 -1.57 4.11 -2.54
CA CYS A 14 -1.77 2.73 -2.13
C CYS A 14 -2.32 2.65 -0.71
N GLU A 15 -1.70 3.33 0.25
CA GLU A 15 -2.06 3.26 1.67
C GLU A 15 -3.37 4.01 1.99
N THR A 16 -3.84 4.90 1.11
CA THR A 16 -5.19 5.49 1.20
C THR A 16 -6.26 4.73 0.40
N GLY A 17 -5.91 3.56 -0.15
CA GLY A 17 -6.89 2.66 -0.76
C GLY A 17 -7.44 3.15 -2.10
N LYS A 18 -6.65 3.86 -2.92
CA LYS A 18 -7.10 4.33 -4.26
C LYS A 18 -7.15 3.22 -5.32
N GLY A 19 -6.76 1.99 -4.97
CA GLY A 19 -6.73 0.85 -5.90
C GLY A 19 -5.68 0.99 -7.00
N TRP A 20 -5.72 0.08 -7.96
CA TRP A 20 -4.77 0.08 -9.07
C TRP A 20 -4.90 1.33 -9.94
N ASP A 21 -6.13 1.79 -10.19
CA ASP A 21 -6.37 2.98 -11.00
C ASP A 21 -5.69 4.24 -10.44
N GLY A 22 -5.58 4.36 -9.11
CA GLY A 22 -4.86 5.45 -8.46
C GLY A 22 -3.35 5.27 -8.38
N CYS A 23 -2.83 4.06 -8.62
CA CYS A 23 -1.42 3.71 -8.41
C CYS A 23 -0.64 3.47 -9.72
N LYS A 24 -1.31 3.03 -10.80
CA LYS A 24 -0.68 2.52 -12.03
C LYS A 24 0.32 3.47 -12.68
N ASP A 25 0.09 4.78 -12.61
CA ASP A 25 0.98 5.78 -13.22
C ASP A 25 2.33 5.91 -12.51
N TYR A 26 2.46 5.35 -11.29
CA TYR A 26 3.68 5.38 -10.49
C TYR A 26 4.46 4.05 -10.50
N VAL A 27 3.89 3.01 -11.11
CA VAL A 27 4.36 1.63 -10.99
C VAL A 27 4.73 1.08 -12.37
N ALA A 28 5.85 0.37 -12.47
CA ALA A 28 6.25 -0.30 -13.69
C ALA A 28 5.29 -1.46 -14.03
N GLU A 29 5.11 -1.74 -15.31
CA GLU A 29 4.29 -2.88 -15.76
C GLU A 29 4.81 -4.20 -15.15
N ASN A 30 3.90 -5.03 -14.63
CA ASN A 30 4.20 -6.30 -13.97
C ASN A 30 5.20 -6.21 -12.79
N ALA A 31 5.26 -5.07 -12.09
CA ALA A 31 6.10 -4.94 -10.90
C ALA A 31 5.76 -6.01 -9.85
N SER A 32 6.79 -6.66 -9.31
CA SER A 32 6.65 -7.70 -8.30
C SER A 32 6.33 -7.12 -6.93
N PHE A 33 5.57 -7.88 -6.15
CA PHE A 33 5.30 -7.58 -4.74
C PHE A 33 5.74 -8.76 -3.87
N GLU A 34 6.35 -8.45 -2.73
CA GLU A 34 6.79 -9.43 -1.75
C GLU A 34 6.36 -8.98 -0.35
N CYS A 35 5.75 -9.89 0.41
CA CYS A 35 5.33 -9.63 1.77
C CYS A 35 5.50 -10.88 2.63
N GLN A 36 5.87 -10.70 3.89
CA GLN A 36 5.99 -11.79 4.86
C GLN A 36 4.67 -12.11 5.56
N ALA A 37 3.66 -11.25 5.42
CA ALA A 37 2.37 -11.44 6.08
C ALA A 37 1.56 -12.55 5.40
N ALA A 38 1.12 -13.53 6.19
CA ALA A 38 0.35 -14.68 5.70
C ALA A 38 -0.90 -14.32 4.86
N PRO A 39 -1.69 -13.27 5.17
CA PRO A 39 -2.84 -12.88 4.34
C PRO A 39 -2.49 -12.45 2.91
N LEU A 40 -1.23 -12.14 2.64
CA LEU A 40 -0.72 -11.66 1.36
C LEU A 40 0.20 -12.68 0.67
N ALA A 41 0.26 -13.93 1.14
CA ALA A 41 1.19 -14.94 0.64
C ALA A 41 1.03 -15.27 -0.86
N ASP A 42 -0.20 -15.16 -1.38
CA ASP A 42 -0.52 -15.40 -2.80
C ASP A 42 -0.53 -14.11 -3.66
N VAL A 43 -0.21 -12.96 -3.07
CA VAL A 43 -0.12 -11.67 -3.77
C VAL A 43 1.30 -11.50 -4.29
N GLY A 44 1.48 -11.58 -5.62
CA GLY A 44 2.80 -11.53 -6.26
C GLY A 44 3.08 -10.27 -7.08
N THR A 45 2.10 -9.39 -7.28
CA THR A 45 2.24 -8.16 -8.08
C THR A 45 1.81 -6.94 -7.30
N VAL A 46 2.42 -5.79 -7.61
CA VAL A 46 2.05 -4.51 -7.00
C VAL A 46 0.61 -4.15 -7.31
N GLU A 47 0.12 -4.45 -8.52
CA GLU A 47 -1.29 -4.29 -8.88
C GLU A 47 -2.22 -5.04 -7.93
N ALA A 48 -1.96 -6.33 -7.69
CA ALA A 48 -2.76 -7.14 -6.78
C ALA A 48 -2.68 -6.63 -5.33
N TYR A 49 -1.52 -6.11 -4.89
CA TYR A 49 -1.39 -5.46 -3.59
C TYR A 49 -2.20 -4.17 -3.48
N CYS A 50 -2.19 -3.32 -4.51
CA CYS A 50 -2.99 -2.09 -4.53
C CYS A 50 -4.49 -2.37 -4.45
N GLU A 51 -4.97 -3.40 -5.15
CA GLU A 51 -6.37 -3.84 -5.06
C GLU A 51 -6.70 -4.43 -3.68
N TRP A 52 -5.79 -5.21 -3.10
CA TRP A 52 -5.95 -5.72 -1.74
C TRP A 52 -6.06 -4.58 -0.72
N MET A 53 -5.17 -3.58 -0.81
CA MET A 53 -5.20 -2.39 0.06
C MET A 53 -6.47 -1.57 -0.12
N ALA A 54 -6.99 -1.44 -1.35
CA ALA A 54 -8.26 -0.78 -1.59
C ALA A 54 -9.43 -1.55 -0.97
N GLY A 55 -9.47 -2.88 -1.07
CA GLY A 55 -10.46 -3.69 -0.38
C GLY A 55 -10.39 -3.52 1.14
N PHE A 56 -9.19 -3.59 1.71
CA PHE A 56 -8.99 -3.41 3.14
C PHE A 56 -9.42 -2.02 3.63
N ALA A 57 -8.95 -0.96 2.97
CA ALA A 57 -9.19 0.42 3.37
C ALA A 57 -10.64 0.88 3.20
N ASN A 58 -11.34 0.39 2.16
CA ASN A 58 -12.69 0.86 1.84
C ASN A 58 -13.79 -0.06 2.39
N VAL A 59 -13.52 -1.35 2.61
CA VAL A 59 -14.51 -2.32 3.07
C VAL A 59 -14.25 -2.76 4.51
N THR A 60 -13.06 -3.28 4.80
CA THR A 60 -12.77 -3.89 6.11
C THR A 60 -12.53 -2.85 7.21
N ALA A 61 -11.79 -1.79 6.90
CA ALA A 61 -11.42 -0.73 7.83
C ALA A 61 -11.70 0.68 7.28
N PRO A 62 -12.96 1.01 6.91
CA PRO A 62 -13.30 2.32 6.37
C PRO A 62 -12.90 3.46 7.31
N GLY A 63 -12.30 4.50 6.73
CA GLY A 63 -11.77 5.65 7.48
C GLY A 63 -10.41 5.38 8.15
N CYS A 64 -9.73 4.31 7.76
CA CYS A 64 -8.34 4.10 8.13
C CYS A 64 -7.42 5.23 7.67
N ARG A 65 -6.27 5.35 8.33
CA ARG A 65 -5.23 6.34 8.04
C ARG A 65 -3.87 5.76 8.37
N TYR A 66 -2.83 6.42 7.90
CA TYR A 66 -1.46 6.15 8.34
C TYR A 66 -0.86 7.38 9.04
N ASP A 67 0.05 7.13 9.98
CA ASP A 67 0.99 8.12 10.50
C ASP A 67 2.38 7.76 9.98
N LEU A 68 2.91 8.57 9.06
CA LEU A 68 4.24 8.37 8.48
C LEU A 68 5.32 8.88 9.44
N HIS A 69 6.17 7.98 9.93
CA HIS A 69 7.23 8.32 10.89
C HIS A 69 8.51 8.76 10.19
N THR A 70 8.89 8.06 9.12
CA THR A 70 10.05 8.43 8.31
C THR A 70 9.94 7.85 6.91
N SER A 71 10.52 8.55 5.95
CA SER A 71 10.77 8.05 4.61
C SER A 71 12.13 8.54 4.12
N GLY A 72 12.68 7.83 3.14
CA GLY A 72 13.94 8.21 2.54
C GLY A 72 14.17 7.54 1.20
N PHE A 73 15.18 8.04 0.50
CA PHE A 73 15.61 7.52 -0.79
C PHE A 73 17.10 7.20 -0.73
N ASP A 74 17.43 5.96 -1.00
CA ASP A 74 18.78 5.49 -1.23
C ASP A 74 19.09 5.60 -2.73
N ALA A 75 19.92 6.58 -3.09
CA ALA A 75 20.29 6.83 -4.46
C ALA A 75 21.25 5.77 -5.03
N ASP A 76 22.08 5.16 -4.18
CA ASP A 76 23.05 4.15 -4.61
C ASP A 76 22.34 2.84 -4.99
N ASN A 77 21.24 2.53 -4.31
CA ASN A 77 20.42 1.33 -4.57
C ASN A 77 19.09 1.63 -5.28
N ASN A 78 18.84 2.87 -5.69
CA ASN A 78 17.59 3.32 -6.31
C ASN A 78 16.33 2.85 -5.55
N THR A 79 16.35 2.94 -4.22
CA THR A 79 15.35 2.35 -3.33
C THR A 79 14.70 3.42 -2.47
N ALA A 80 13.37 3.47 -2.43
CA ALA A 80 12.64 4.25 -1.45
C ALA A 80 12.24 3.36 -0.27
N PHE A 81 12.26 3.89 0.95
CA PHE A 81 11.71 3.22 2.12
C PHE A 81 10.72 4.12 2.85
N PHE A 82 9.73 3.49 3.47
CA PHE A 82 8.69 4.14 4.25
C PHE A 82 8.50 3.36 5.54
N PHE A 83 8.42 4.07 6.67
CA PHE A 83 8.06 3.50 7.95
C PHE A 83 6.89 4.29 8.54
N ALA A 84 5.75 3.62 8.69
CA ALA A 84 4.50 4.23 9.12
C ALA A 84 3.73 3.30 10.08
N THR A 85 2.84 3.87 10.88
CA THR A 85 1.82 3.11 11.59
C THR A 85 0.49 3.25 10.86
N PHE A 86 -0.07 2.14 10.40
CA PHE A 86 -1.41 2.09 9.85
C PHE A 86 -2.44 1.91 10.96
N ILE A 87 -3.50 2.71 10.95
CA ILE A 87 -4.51 2.79 12.01
C ILE A 87 -5.88 2.66 11.36
N GLY A 88 -6.62 1.62 11.74
CA GLY A 88 -7.97 1.38 11.27
C GLY A 88 -8.82 0.68 12.33
N THR A 89 -10.13 0.87 12.23
CA THR A 89 -11.13 0.13 13.02
C THR A 89 -11.79 -0.89 12.10
N HIS A 90 -11.64 -2.17 12.42
CA HIS A 90 -12.36 -3.23 11.73
C HIS A 90 -13.87 -3.04 11.95
N SER A 91 -14.56 -2.57 10.91
CA SER A 91 -15.96 -2.12 11.00
C SER A 91 -16.81 -2.54 9.79
N GLY A 92 -16.20 -3.17 8.80
CA GLY A 92 -16.92 -3.88 7.75
C GLY A 92 -16.38 -5.29 7.55
N ASP A 93 -16.89 -5.97 6.53
CA ASP A 93 -16.60 -7.38 6.29
C ASP A 93 -15.14 -7.64 5.84
N GLY A 94 -14.74 -8.92 5.87
CA GLY A 94 -13.44 -9.37 5.36
C GLY A 94 -12.33 -9.47 6.41
N GLY A 95 -12.61 -9.13 7.67
CA GLY A 95 -11.70 -9.39 8.80
C GLY A 95 -11.68 -10.86 9.26
N PRO A 96 -10.75 -11.24 10.15
CA PRO A 96 -10.61 -12.60 10.64
C PRO A 96 -11.74 -13.04 11.60
N VAL A 97 -12.54 -12.08 12.08
CA VAL A 97 -13.68 -12.24 12.98
C VAL A 97 -14.78 -11.27 12.52
N PRO A 98 -16.02 -11.37 13.02
CA PRO A 98 -17.03 -10.33 12.82
C PRO A 98 -16.59 -8.97 13.40
N PRO A 99 -17.01 -7.84 12.80
CA PRO A 99 -16.67 -6.49 13.28
C PRO A 99 -17.27 -6.15 14.65
#